data_AF-A0AA37TMY5-F1
#
_entry.id   AF-A0AA37TMY5-F1
#
_cell.length_a   1.000
_cell.length_b   1.000
_cell.length_c   1.000
_cell.angle_alpha   90.00
_cell.angle_beta   90.00
_cell.angle_gamma   90.00
#
_symmetry.space_group_name_H-M   'P 1'
#
loop_
_entity.id
_entity.type
_entity.pdbx_description
1 polymer ?
#
loop_
_entity_poly.entity_id
_entity_poly.type
_entity_poly.pdbx_seq_one_letter_code
_entity_poly.pdbx_strand_id
1 'polypeptide(L)'
;MSDADRIWEMLRRQKMLADFGEFALTCQNLDEVLSKACSLVAAVLGTGRAKVLEIHHAGACLFVRAGVGWGPGVVGQRSSLSAFAESLGSSRSGFGKDRPAAERPGRSFRWS
;
A
#
# COMPACT_ATOMS: atom_id res chain seq x y z
N MET A 1 -28.94 -10.51 -2.90
CA MET A 1 -28.27 -9.50 -2.08
C MET A 1 -29.27 -8.38 -1.86
N SER A 2 -29.73 -8.20 -0.63
CA SER A 2 -30.79 -7.27 -0.24
C SER A 2 -30.27 -5.83 -0.20
N ASP A 3 -31.12 -4.83 -0.38
CA ASP A 3 -30.76 -3.42 -0.18
C ASP A 3 -30.25 -3.14 1.24
N ALA A 4 -30.77 -3.87 2.23
CA ALA A 4 -30.26 -3.83 3.60
C ALA A 4 -28.79 -4.26 3.68
N ASP A 5 -28.37 -5.28 2.93
CA ASP A 5 -26.98 -5.75 2.90
C ASP A 5 -26.04 -4.68 2.33
N ARG A 6 -26.50 -3.92 1.33
CA ARG A 6 -25.72 -2.84 0.71
C ARG A 6 -25.55 -1.66 1.64
N ILE A 7 -26.60 -1.30 2.39
CA ILE A 7 -26.55 -0.23 3.41
C ILE A 7 -25.58 -0.62 4.53
N TRP A 8 -25.66 -1.86 5.02
CA TRP A 8 -24.76 -2.35 6.06
C TRP A 8 -23.29 -2.34 5.62
N GLU A 9 -22.99 -2.78 4.41
CA GLU A 9 -21.64 -2.76 3.87
C GLU A 9 -21.11 -1.33 3.67
N MET A 10 -21.96 -0.39 3.24
CA MET A 10 -21.61 1.02 3.14
C MET A 10 -21.30 1.63 4.52
N LEU A 11 -22.16 1.40 5.50
CA LEU A 11 -21.97 1.89 6.88
C LEU A 11 -20.70 1.35 7.51
N ARG A 12 -20.38 0.06 7.28
CA ARG A 12 -19.14 -0.55 7.77
C ARG A 12 -17.90 0.14 7.20
N ARG A 13 -17.88 0.43 5.90
CA ARG A 13 -16.76 1.13 5.24
C ARG A 13 -16.64 2.58 5.71
N GLN A 14 -17.76 3.29 5.81
CA GLN A 14 -17.79 4.67 6.30
C GLN A 14 -17.29 4.75 7.75
N LYS A 15 -17.71 3.81 8.61
CA LYS A 15 -17.23 3.72 9.99
C LYS A 15 -15.72 3.53 10.06
N MET A 16 -15.16 2.61 9.28
CA MET A 16 -13.70 2.40 9.27
C MET A 16 -12.93 3.65 8.82
N LEU A 17 -13.44 4.39 7.82
CA LEU A 17 -12.84 5.64 7.37
C LEU A 17 -12.95 6.75 8.42
N ALA A 18 -14.10 6.86 9.11
CA ALA A 18 -14.32 7.81 10.18
C ALA A 18 -13.41 7.53 11.38
N ASP A 19 -13.35 6.27 11.84
CA ASP A 19 -12.51 5.84 12.96
C ASP A 19 -11.00 6.09 12.64
N PHE A 20 -10.57 5.85 11.39
CA PHE A 20 -9.21 6.19 10.96
C PHE A 20 -8.96 7.70 10.87
N GLY A 21 -9.92 8.46 10.34
CA GLY A 21 -9.83 9.91 10.24
C GLY A 21 -9.75 10.59 11.60
N GLU A 22 -10.56 10.15 12.56
CA GLU A 22 -10.51 10.60 13.96
C GLU A 22 -9.14 10.32 14.59
N PHE A 23 -8.60 9.11 14.37
CA PHE A 23 -7.24 8.76 14.81
C PHE A 23 -6.18 9.68 14.19
N ALA A 24 -6.29 9.96 12.89
CA ALA A 24 -5.35 10.83 12.18
C ALA A 24 -5.38 12.28 12.68
N LEU A 25 -6.56 12.79 13.10
CA LEU A 25 -6.73 14.15 13.60
C LEU A 25 -6.29 14.32 15.06
N THR A 26 -6.35 13.27 15.87
CA THR A 26 -6.01 13.30 17.30
C THR A 26 -4.56 12.93 17.58
N CYS A 27 -3.93 12.15 16.70
CA CYS A 27 -2.55 11.72 16.85
C CYS A 27 -1.57 12.85 16.47
N GLN A 28 -0.58 13.10 17.33
CA GLN A 28 0.49 14.06 17.08
C GLN A 28 1.67 13.48 16.28
N ASN A 29 1.71 12.14 16.14
CA ASN A 29 2.79 11.42 15.48
C ASN A 29 2.34 10.91 14.10
N LEU A 30 2.83 11.54 13.04
CA LEU A 30 2.53 11.15 11.67
C LEU A 30 2.92 9.69 11.37
N ASP A 31 4.03 9.20 11.91
CA ASP A 31 4.49 7.84 11.65
C ASP A 31 3.52 6.79 12.24
N GLU A 32 2.89 7.08 13.37
CA GLU A 32 1.84 6.24 13.97
C GLU A 32 0.58 6.22 13.12
N VAL A 33 0.16 7.37 12.58
CA VAL A 33 -0.97 7.48 11.64
C VAL A 33 -0.71 6.65 10.38
N LEU A 34 0.47 6.79 9.79
CA LEU A 34 0.85 6.05 8.58
C LEU A 34 1.00 4.55 8.84
N SER A 35 1.48 4.15 10.01
CA SER A 35 1.56 2.74 10.42
C SER A 35 0.17 2.12 10.58
N LYS A 36 -0.76 2.84 11.24
CA LYS A 36 -2.15 2.41 11.37
C LYS A 36 -2.83 2.28 10.00
N ALA A 37 -2.59 3.23 9.10
CA ALA A 37 -3.09 3.18 7.72
C ALA A 37 -2.58 1.92 6.98
N CYS A 38 -1.28 1.64 7.07
CA CYS A 38 -0.68 0.44 6.47
C CYS A 38 -1.32 -0.84 7.00
N SER A 39 -1.57 -0.92 8.31
CA SER A 39 -2.22 -2.08 8.94
C SER A 39 -3.65 -2.25 8.46
N LEU A 40 -4.42 -1.17 8.33
CA LEU A 40 -5.81 -1.23 7.86
C LEU A 40 -5.87 -1.68 6.40
N VAL A 41 -5.02 -1.12 5.53
CA VAL A 41 -4.94 -1.49 4.12
C VAL A 41 -4.55 -2.96 3.95
N ALA A 42 -3.55 -3.42 4.71
CA ALA A 42 -3.13 -4.83 4.70
C ALA A 42 -4.28 -5.77 5.11
N ALA A 43 -5.02 -5.42 6.16
CA ALA A 43 -6.17 -6.20 6.63
C ALA A 43 -7.32 -6.23 5.61
N VAL A 44 -7.64 -5.09 4.99
CA VAL A 44 -8.74 -4.98 4.02
C VAL A 44 -8.41 -5.66 2.68
N LEU A 45 -7.18 -5.50 2.19
CA LEU A 45 -6.75 -6.10 0.93
C LEU A 45 -6.31 -7.56 1.10
N GLY A 46 -6.27 -8.08 2.33
CA GLY A 46 -5.76 -9.42 2.63
C GLY A 46 -4.29 -9.60 2.25
N THR A 47 -3.50 -8.52 2.24
CA THR A 47 -2.08 -8.57 1.88
C THR A 47 -1.25 -8.68 3.15
N GLY A 48 -0.26 -9.57 3.14
CA GLY A 48 0.69 -9.67 4.25
C GLY A 48 1.67 -8.49 4.34
N ARG A 49 1.63 -7.54 3.40
CA ARG A 49 2.58 -6.43 3.29
C ARG A 49 1.93 -5.14 2.78
N ALA A 50 2.20 -4.03 3.46
CA ALA A 50 1.88 -2.67 2.99
C ALA A 50 2.96 -1.70 3.47
N LYS A 51 3.28 -0.65 2.71
CA LYS A 51 4.22 0.41 3.12
C LYS A 51 3.88 1.77 2.51
N VAL A 52 4.29 2.83 3.19
CA VAL A 52 4.25 4.22 2.73
C VAL A 52 5.69 4.70 2.46
N LEU A 53 5.87 5.31 1.30
CA LEU A 53 7.14 5.88 0.84
C LEU A 53 6.99 7.39 0.73
N GLU A 54 7.85 8.14 1.40
CA GLU A 54 7.99 9.57 1.18
C GLU A 54 9.06 9.83 0.11
N ILE A 55 8.71 10.64 -0.88
CA ILE A 55 9.60 11.02 -1.98
C ILE A 55 10.25 12.37 -1.66
N HIS A 56 11.57 12.38 -1.56
CA HIS A 56 12.34 13.62 -1.51
C HIS A 56 12.96 13.90 -2.88
N HIS A 57 12.33 14.80 -3.62
CA HIS A 57 12.78 15.23 -4.95
C HIS A 57 14.17 15.89 -4.93
N ALA A 58 14.47 16.72 -3.92
CA ALA A 58 15.74 17.43 -3.82
C ALA A 58 16.95 16.48 -3.63
N GLY A 59 16.74 15.35 -2.94
CA GLY A 59 17.80 14.36 -2.66
C GLY A 59 17.71 13.12 -3.53
N ALA A 60 16.81 13.09 -4.52
CA ALA A 60 16.44 11.92 -5.30
C ALA A 60 16.35 10.64 -4.45
N CYS A 61 15.70 10.71 -3.29
CA CYS A 61 15.66 9.62 -2.32
C CYS A 61 14.23 9.32 -1.86
N LEU A 62 14.04 8.09 -1.41
CA LEU A 62 12.82 7.54 -0.88
C LEU A 62 13.05 7.17 0.58
N PHE A 63 12.11 7.53 1.43
CA PHE A 63 12.12 7.17 2.83
C PHE A 63 10.91 6.31 3.15
N VAL A 64 11.15 5.12 3.72
CA VAL A 64 10.06 4.24 4.16
C VAL A 64 9.53 4.75 5.49
N ARG A 65 8.48 5.58 5.47
CA ARG A 65 7.87 6.17 6.67
C ARG A 65 7.22 5.12 7.56
N ALA A 66 6.45 4.24 6.93
CA ALA A 66 5.68 3.22 7.65
C ALA A 66 5.53 1.97 6.81
N GLY A 67 5.33 0.83 7.46
CA GLY A 67 4.99 -0.40 6.78
C GLY A 67 4.68 -1.55 7.75
N VAL A 68 3.90 -2.50 7.27
CA VAL A 68 3.52 -3.72 7.99
C VAL A 68 3.97 -4.95 7.20
N GLY A 69 4.39 -6.00 7.91
CA GLY A 69 4.82 -7.27 7.31
C GLY A 69 6.17 -7.24 6.57
N TRP A 70 6.95 -6.18 6.77
CA TRP A 70 8.33 -6.09 6.29
C TRP A 70 9.30 -6.58 7.37
N GLY A 71 10.46 -7.08 6.94
CA GLY A 71 11.53 -7.47 7.86
C GLY A 71 12.07 -6.28 8.66
N PRO A 72 12.79 -6.56 9.77
CA PRO A 72 13.44 -5.51 10.55
C PRO A 72 14.40 -4.69 9.66
N GLY A 73 14.41 -3.37 9.85
CA GLY A 73 15.28 -2.46 9.09
C GLY A 73 14.72 -1.96 7.76
N VAL A 74 13.50 -2.34 7.37
CA VAL A 74 12.85 -1.79 6.15
C VAL A 74 12.15 -0.46 6.43
N VAL A 75 11.41 -0.36 7.54
CA VAL A 75 10.78 0.89 7.97
C VAL A 75 11.84 1.79 8.61
N GLY A 76 11.83 3.09 8.30
CA GLY A 76 12.86 4.04 8.69
C GLY A 76 14.11 4.02 7.81
N GLN A 77 14.12 3.24 6.72
CA GLN A 77 15.24 3.19 5.80
C GLN A 77 15.11 4.21 4.68
N ARG A 78 16.23 4.82 4.31
CA ARG A 78 16.35 5.71 3.14
C ARG A 78 17.07 4.99 2.01
N SER A 79 16.53 5.05 0.81
CA SER A 79 17.16 4.52 -0.40
C SER A 79 17.15 5.60 -1.47
N SER A 80 18.13 5.59 -2.39
CA SER A 80 18.03 6.45 -3.57
C SER A 80 16.90 5.98 -4.48
N LEU A 81 16.30 6.92 -5.23
CA LEU A 81 15.27 6.62 -6.23
C LEU A 81 15.78 5.62 -7.28
N SER A 82 17.06 5.72 -7.67
CA SER A 82 17.69 4.79 -8.62
C SER A 82 17.81 3.37 -8.04
N ALA A 83 18.36 3.22 -6.84
CA ALA A 83 18.50 1.91 -6.18
C ALA A 83 17.13 1.27 -5.90
N PHE A 84 16.13 2.09 -5.57
CA PHE A 84 14.77 1.60 -5.39
C PHE A 84 14.13 1.15 -6.71
N ALA A 85 14.33 1.89 -7.81
CA ALA A 85 13.84 1.49 -9.13
C ALA A 85 14.46 0.16 -9.59
N GLU A 86 15.75 -0.03 -9.34
CA GLU A 86 16.46 -1.29 -9.59
C GLU A 86 15.91 -2.44 -8.71
N SER A 87 15.65 -2.17 -7.43
CA SER A 87 15.06 -3.12 -6.47
C SER A 87 13.63 -3.54 -6.85
N LEU A 88 12.81 -2.61 -7.36
CA LEU A 88 11.48 -2.90 -7.90
C LEU A 88 11.55 -3.69 -9.21
N GLY A 89 12.58 -3.44 -10.03
CA GLY A 89 12.88 -4.24 -11.22
C GLY A 89 13.19 -5.70 -10.87
N SER A 90 13.96 -5.92 -9.81
CA SER A 90 14.33 -7.25 -9.32
C SER A 90 13.19 -7.97 -8.59
N SER A 91 12.37 -7.23 -7.82
CA SER A 91 11.19 -7.76 -7.12
C SER A 91 10.01 -8.10 -8.06
N ARG A 92 10.09 -7.72 -9.34
CA ARG A 92 9.11 -8.11 -10.37
C ARG A 92 9.13 -9.62 -10.66
N SER A 93 10.17 -10.34 -10.21
CA SER A 93 10.26 -11.79 -10.28
C SER A 93 9.40 -12.54 -9.24
N GLY A 94 8.82 -11.86 -8.24
CA GLY A 94 8.02 -12.48 -7.17
C GLY A 94 6.50 -12.36 -7.31
N PHE A 95 6.00 -11.61 -8.29
CA PHE A 95 4.56 -11.40 -8.52
C PHE A 95 4.02 -12.48 -9.49
N GLY A 96 3.62 -13.63 -8.93
CA GLY A 96 2.78 -14.64 -9.58
C GLY A 96 3.46 -15.50 -10.65
N LYS A 97 4.20 -16.54 -10.22
CA LYS A 97 4.63 -17.64 -11.11
C LYS A 97 3.60 -18.79 -11.20
N ASP A 98 2.49 -18.74 -10.46
CA ASP A 98 1.45 -19.77 -10.50
C ASP A 98 0.12 -19.23 -11.04
N ARG A 99 0.12 -18.77 -12.29
CA ARG A 99 -1.12 -18.65 -13.06
C ARG A 99 -0.97 -19.49 -14.32
N PRO A 100 -1.77 -20.55 -14.51
CA PRO A 100 -1.71 -21.35 -15.74
C PRO A 100 -1.98 -20.44 -16.94
N ALA A 101 -1.23 -20.69 -18.00
CA ALA A 101 -1.25 -19.93 -19.24
C ALA A 101 -2.63 -19.99 -19.91
N ALA A 102 -3.46 -18.99 -19.65
CA ALA A 102 -4.63 -18.68 -20.46
C ALA A 102 -4.24 -17.53 -21.41
N GLU A 103 -3.84 -17.94 -22.61
CA GLU A 103 -4.11 -17.33 -23.91
C GLU A 103 -4.45 -15.82 -23.93
N ARG A 104 -3.54 -15.03 -24.52
CA ARG A 104 -3.72 -13.61 -24.81
C ARG A 104 -4.53 -13.42 -26.09
N PRO A 105 -5.50 -12.50 -26.12
CA PRO A 105 -5.69 -11.64 -27.27
C PRO A 105 -5.21 -10.23 -26.95
N GLY A 106 -4.46 -9.66 -27.90
CA GLY A 106 -3.74 -8.42 -27.73
C GLY A 106 -4.63 -7.20 -27.45
N ARG A 107 -4.08 -6.26 -26.69
CA ARG A 107 -4.35 -4.83 -26.84
C ARG A 107 -3.18 -4.02 -26.29
N SER A 108 -2.61 -3.25 -27.21
CA SER A 108 -1.70 -2.13 -26.96
C SER A 108 -2.38 -1.11 -26.05
N PHE A 109 -1.72 -0.71 -24.96
CA PHE A 109 -2.09 0.49 -24.21
C PHE A 109 -0.89 1.44 -24.17
N ARG A 110 -1.04 2.53 -24.92
CA ARG A 110 -0.19 3.74 -24.90
C ARG A 110 -0.86 4.72 -23.95
N TRP A 111 -0.17 5.17 -22.90
CA TRP A 111 -0.65 6.24 -22.03
C TRP A 111 -0.39 7.61 -22.70
N SER A 112 -1.37 8.50 -22.64
CA SER A 112 -1.26 9.94 -22.88
C SER A 112 -1.90 10.65 -21.70
#